data_AF-A0A7C3DY96-F1
#
_entry.id   AF-A0A7C3DY96-F1
#
_cell.length_a   1.000
_cell.length_b   1.000
_cell.length_c   1.000
_cell.angle_alpha   90.00
_cell.angle_beta   90.00
_cell.angle_gamma   90.00
#
_symmetry.space_group_name_H-M   'P 1'
#
loop_
_entity.id
_entity.type
_entity.pdbx_description
1 polymer ?
#
loop_
_entity_poly.entity_id
_entity_poly.type
_entity_poly.pdbx_seq_one_letter_code
_entity_poly.pdbx_strand_id
1 'polypeptide(L)'
;MRNAILICAVLQFSCGYSQEELSSWLVTDSAGAGNMIFASEKIGIGQEGNLQLKTTFILGEPIWGRAYFPKQFREYGAKKKDRFRLDLYVDGQLKQTVYQESPEPHWSQMQIWLYGTGRDYFDSFEELLKDCGQGEHSVKILITVEPDRPSKGSGSVIISSGKLTVIVP
;
A
#
# COMPACT_ATOMS: atom_id res chain seq x y z
N MET A 1 -42.85 -44.68 -23.56
CA MET A 1 -43.23 -43.46 -22.80
C MET A 1 -42.00 -42.95 -22.10
N ARG A 2 -41.59 -41.73 -22.47
CA ARG A 2 -40.36 -41.03 -22.07
C ARG A 2 -40.63 -40.29 -20.76
N ASN A 3 -39.73 -40.37 -19.78
CA ASN A 3 -39.62 -39.40 -18.69
C ASN A 3 -38.12 -39.15 -18.45
N ALA A 4 -37.58 -38.16 -19.16
CA ALA A 4 -36.26 -37.60 -18.86
C ALA A 4 -36.49 -36.38 -17.98
N ILE A 5 -36.01 -36.45 -16.74
CA ILE A 5 -36.03 -35.35 -15.78
C ILE A 5 -34.95 -34.36 -16.21
N LEU A 6 -35.39 -33.21 -16.72
CA LEU A 6 -34.53 -32.09 -17.08
C LEU A 6 -34.20 -31.32 -15.79
N ILE A 7 -33.01 -31.55 -15.24
CA ILE A 7 -32.50 -30.75 -14.11
C ILE A 7 -32.00 -29.42 -14.67
N CYS A 8 -32.79 -28.37 -14.47
CA CYS A 8 -32.35 -26.98 -14.64
C CYS A 8 -31.32 -26.64 -13.56
N ALA A 9 -30.03 -26.85 -13.86
CA ALA A 9 -28.96 -26.22 -13.09
C ALA A 9 -28.81 -24.77 -13.60
N VAL A 10 -29.48 -23.84 -12.93
CA VAL A 10 -29.18 -22.42 -13.02
C VAL A 10 -27.80 -22.23 -12.40
N LEU A 11 -26.76 -22.13 -13.24
CA LEU A 11 -25.48 -21.56 -12.84
C LEU A 11 -25.72 -20.08 -12.59
N GLN A 12 -26.13 -19.75 -11.35
CA GLN A 12 -25.95 -18.42 -10.81
C GLN A 12 -24.44 -18.16 -10.78
N PHE A 13 -23.93 -17.46 -11.79
CA PHE A 13 -22.75 -16.63 -11.61
C PHE A 13 -23.12 -15.58 -10.58
N SER A 14 -23.01 -15.94 -9.31
CA SER A 14 -22.84 -14.97 -8.25
C SER A 14 -21.49 -14.31 -8.50
N CYS A 15 -21.50 -13.26 -9.33
CA CYS A 15 -20.57 -12.16 -9.26
C CYS A 15 -20.83 -11.44 -7.93
N GLY A 16 -20.55 -12.15 -6.84
CA GLY A 16 -20.43 -11.60 -5.52
C GLY A 16 -18.94 -11.37 -5.35
N TYR A 17 -18.49 -10.14 -5.57
CA TYR A 17 -17.36 -9.63 -4.79
C TYR A 17 -17.80 -9.65 -3.32
N SER A 18 -17.75 -10.84 -2.70
CA SER A 18 -18.13 -11.03 -1.31
C SER A 18 -16.88 -10.83 -0.47
N GLN A 19 -16.89 -9.73 0.28
CA GLN A 19 -15.93 -9.32 1.29
C GLN A 19 -14.52 -9.03 0.77
N GLU A 20 -14.18 -7.73 0.78
CA GLU A 20 -12.79 -7.27 0.81
C GLU A 20 -12.10 -7.89 2.02
N GLU A 21 -11.37 -8.98 1.79
CA GLU A 21 -10.46 -9.53 2.79
C GLU A 21 -9.41 -8.46 3.11
N LEU A 22 -9.41 -8.00 4.36
CA LEU A 22 -8.18 -7.46 4.92
C LEU A 22 -7.12 -8.56 4.72
N SER A 23 -6.07 -8.24 3.96
CA SER A 23 -5.04 -9.19 3.57
C SER A 23 -4.52 -9.95 4.79
N SER A 24 -4.26 -11.26 4.66
CA SER A 24 -3.61 -12.05 5.71
C SER A 24 -2.24 -11.49 6.13
N TRP A 25 -1.68 -10.60 5.32
CA TRP A 25 -0.44 -9.87 5.57
C TRP A 25 -0.62 -8.58 6.38
N LEU A 26 -1.85 -8.15 6.65
CA LEU A 26 -2.11 -7.00 7.52
C LEU A 26 -1.77 -7.34 8.96
N VAL A 27 -0.84 -6.58 9.50
CA VAL A 27 -0.51 -6.50 10.92
C VAL A 27 -0.66 -5.04 11.34
N THR A 28 -1.34 -4.79 12.45
CA THR A 28 -1.48 -3.45 13.00
C THR A 28 -0.64 -3.30 14.26
N ASP A 29 0.05 -2.17 14.40
CA ASP A 29 0.80 -1.86 15.60
C ASP A 29 -0.09 -1.27 16.72
N SER A 30 0.50 -1.04 17.89
CA SER A 30 -0.20 -0.44 19.04
C SER A 30 -0.70 0.98 18.81
N ALA A 31 -0.18 1.69 17.81
CA ALA A 31 -0.63 3.03 17.42
C ALA A 31 -1.72 2.98 16.33
N GLY A 32 -2.11 1.79 15.87
CA GLY A 32 -3.10 1.59 14.82
C GLY A 32 -2.56 1.81 13.41
N ALA A 33 -1.24 1.86 13.21
CA ALA A 33 -0.65 1.87 11.87
C ALA A 33 -0.64 0.45 11.29
N GLY A 34 -0.93 0.32 10.00
CA GLY A 34 -0.73 -0.95 9.31
C GLY A 34 0.75 -1.19 8.99
N ASN A 35 1.11 -2.44 8.72
CA ASN A 35 2.47 -2.78 8.30
C ASN A 35 2.73 -2.46 6.84
N MET A 36 4.01 -2.39 6.49
CA MET A 36 4.53 -2.34 5.13
C MET A 36 5.52 -3.48 4.94
N ILE A 37 5.35 -4.22 3.85
CA ILE A 37 6.28 -5.28 3.45
C ILE A 37 7.10 -4.80 2.24
N PHE A 38 8.30 -5.37 2.06
CA PHE A 38 9.17 -4.99 0.96
C PHE A 38 9.66 -6.20 0.17
N ALA A 39 10.01 -5.96 -1.10
CA ALA A 39 10.61 -6.93 -2.00
C ALA A 39 11.43 -6.20 -3.07
N SER A 40 12.26 -6.94 -3.80
CA SER A 40 13.04 -6.40 -4.93
C SER A 40 12.24 -6.34 -6.24
N GLU A 41 11.00 -6.81 -6.20
CA GLU A 41 10.10 -6.90 -7.34
C GLU A 41 8.71 -6.40 -6.95
N LYS A 42 7.89 -6.09 -7.96
CA LYS A 42 6.53 -5.61 -7.75
C LYS A 42 5.68 -6.61 -6.98
N ILE A 43 5.09 -6.15 -5.89
CA ILE A 43 4.22 -6.96 -5.04
C ILE A 43 2.78 -6.84 -5.56
N GLY A 44 2.31 -7.80 -6.34
CA GLY A 44 0.90 -7.85 -6.77
C GLY A 44 -0.06 -8.02 -5.59
N ILE A 45 -1.30 -7.54 -5.72
CA ILE A 45 -2.36 -7.81 -4.74
C ILE A 45 -2.62 -9.31 -4.69
N GLY A 46 -2.52 -9.92 -3.51
CA GLY A 46 -2.74 -11.36 -3.32
C GLY A 46 -1.59 -12.24 -3.88
N GLN A 47 -0.46 -11.63 -4.26
CA GLN A 47 0.72 -12.32 -4.78
C GLN A 47 1.88 -12.33 -3.79
N GLU A 48 1.68 -11.81 -2.59
CA GLU A 48 2.70 -11.69 -1.55
C GLU A 48 3.37 -13.03 -1.21
N GLY A 49 2.58 -14.10 -1.13
CA GLY A 49 3.09 -15.45 -0.83
C GLY A 49 3.91 -16.09 -1.94
N ASN A 50 3.90 -15.51 -3.15
CA ASN A 50 4.66 -15.98 -4.31
C ASN A 50 6.01 -15.27 -4.45
N LEU A 51 6.29 -14.29 -3.59
CA LEU A 51 7.48 -13.45 -3.67
C LEU A 51 8.42 -13.71 -2.50
N GLN A 52 9.71 -13.52 -2.76
CA GLN A 52 10.68 -13.44 -1.68
C GLN A 52 10.62 -12.05 -1.05
N LEU A 53 9.83 -11.94 0.03
CA LEU A 53 9.83 -10.72 0.84
C LEU A 53 11.20 -10.52 1.49
N LYS A 54 11.67 -9.27 1.51
CA LYS A 54 12.99 -8.90 2.01
C LYS A 54 12.88 -7.70 2.93
N THR A 55 13.71 -7.67 3.95
CA THR A 55 13.91 -6.50 4.81
C THR A 55 15.34 -5.99 4.73
N THR A 56 16.18 -6.57 3.86
CA THR A 56 17.59 -6.21 3.70
C THR A 56 17.89 -6.05 2.22
N PHE A 57 18.44 -4.90 1.85
CA PHE A 57 18.67 -4.49 0.48
C PHE A 57 20.10 -3.99 0.32
N ILE A 58 20.71 -4.29 -0.82
CA ILE A 58 21.99 -3.70 -1.20
C ILE A 58 21.69 -2.33 -1.80
N LEU A 59 22.46 -1.30 -1.46
CA LEU A 59 22.34 0.01 -2.07
C LEU A 59 22.46 -0.12 -3.61
N GLY A 60 21.48 0.37 -4.36
CA GLY A 60 21.38 0.16 -5.82
C GLY A 60 20.31 -0.86 -6.24
N GLU A 61 19.87 -1.72 -5.33
CA GLU A 61 18.84 -2.73 -5.60
C GLU A 61 17.43 -2.10 -5.63
N PRO A 62 16.55 -2.48 -6.56
CA PRO A 62 15.17 -1.99 -6.56
C PRO A 62 14.46 -2.31 -5.24
N ILE A 63 13.63 -1.39 -4.76
CA ILE A 63 12.83 -1.55 -3.55
C ILE A 63 11.38 -1.24 -3.88
N TRP A 64 10.54 -2.25 -3.72
CA TRP A 64 9.08 -2.15 -3.80
C TRP A 64 8.53 -2.34 -2.39
N GLY A 65 7.60 -1.47 -1.99
CA GLY A 65 6.85 -1.59 -0.75
C GLY A 65 5.39 -1.94 -1.02
N ARG A 66 4.73 -2.70 -0.17
CA ARG A 66 3.26 -2.79 -0.14
C ARG A 66 2.79 -2.38 1.23
N ALA A 67 2.09 -1.26 1.26
CA ALA A 67 1.51 -0.68 2.47
C ALA A 67 0.13 -1.30 2.69
N TYR A 68 -0.10 -1.87 3.87
CA TYR A 68 -1.42 -2.30 4.32
C TYR A 68 -1.99 -1.27 5.27
N PHE A 69 -3.32 -1.15 5.26
CA PHE A 69 -4.05 -0.23 6.11
C PHE A 69 -5.10 -0.99 6.93
N PRO A 70 -5.34 -0.59 8.20
CA PRO A 70 -6.28 -1.28 9.08
C PRO A 70 -7.72 -1.35 8.57
N LYS A 71 -8.09 -0.39 7.72
CA LYS A 71 -9.42 -0.20 7.16
C LYS A 71 -9.29 0.22 5.72
N GLN A 72 -10.41 0.17 5.01
CA GLN A 72 -10.45 0.67 3.64
C GLN A 72 -10.55 2.19 3.61
N PHE A 73 -10.12 2.79 2.51
CA PHE A 73 -10.09 4.23 2.33
C PHE A 73 -11.46 4.91 2.47
N ARG A 74 -12.55 4.24 2.09
CA ARG A 74 -13.92 4.72 2.32
C ARG A 74 -14.27 4.92 3.79
N GLU A 75 -13.70 4.09 4.68
CA GLU A 75 -13.93 4.19 6.13
C GLU A 75 -13.18 5.38 6.75
N TYR A 76 -12.15 5.87 6.04
CA TYR A 76 -11.50 7.15 6.30
C TYR A 76 -12.18 8.32 5.56
N GLY A 77 -13.35 8.08 4.94
CA GLY A 77 -14.11 9.12 4.25
C GLY A 77 -13.61 9.47 2.85
N ALA A 78 -12.66 8.70 2.30
CA ALA A 78 -12.17 8.92 0.94
C ALA A 78 -13.27 8.68 -0.11
N LYS A 79 -13.37 9.61 -1.05
CA LYS A 79 -14.26 9.56 -2.21
C LYS A 79 -13.41 9.55 -3.48
N LYS A 80 -13.96 8.99 -4.56
CA LYS A 80 -13.27 8.86 -5.85
C LYS A 80 -12.74 10.16 -6.45
N LYS A 81 -13.26 11.31 -6.03
CA LYS A 81 -12.81 12.63 -6.52
C LYS A 81 -11.81 13.32 -5.61
N ASP A 82 -11.54 12.74 -4.43
CA ASP A 82 -10.60 13.32 -3.49
C ASP A 82 -9.17 13.14 -4.02
N ARG A 83 -8.23 13.83 -3.40
CA ARG A 83 -6.80 13.69 -3.66
C ARG A 83 -6.16 13.07 -2.42
N PHE A 84 -5.17 12.22 -2.63
CA PHE A 84 -4.30 11.76 -1.56
C PHE A 84 -3.01 12.55 -1.57
N ARG A 85 -2.66 13.10 -0.42
CA ARG A 85 -1.32 13.55 -0.11
C ARG A 85 -0.58 12.42 0.59
N LEU A 86 0.45 11.91 -0.04
CA LEU A 86 1.32 10.86 0.47
C LEU A 86 2.60 11.51 0.99
N ASP A 87 2.79 11.48 2.30
CA ASP A 87 4.00 11.94 2.95
C ASP A 87 4.85 10.73 3.33
N LEU A 88 6.05 10.65 2.75
CA LEU A 88 7.04 9.63 3.07
C LEU A 88 7.97 10.14 4.16
N TYR A 89 8.10 9.34 5.21
CA TYR A 89 9.03 9.56 6.29
C TYR A 89 10.07 8.43 6.32
N VAL A 90 11.34 8.81 6.51
CA VAL A 90 12.43 7.89 6.81
C VAL A 90 13.08 8.34 8.11
N ASP A 91 13.16 7.43 9.08
CA ASP A 91 13.70 7.71 10.43
C ASP A 91 13.05 8.92 11.10
N GLY A 92 11.73 9.02 10.94
CA GLY A 92 10.91 10.08 11.51
C GLY A 92 11.01 11.43 10.80
N GLN A 93 11.85 11.57 9.79
CA GLN A 93 12.00 12.79 9.01
C GLN A 93 11.14 12.73 7.75
N LEU A 94 10.33 13.76 7.50
CA LEU A 94 9.63 13.91 6.23
C LEU A 94 10.66 14.05 5.12
N LYS A 95 10.57 13.20 4.12
CA LYS A 95 11.52 13.18 3.01
C LYS A 95 10.90 13.68 1.71
N GLN A 96 9.67 13.25 1.41
CA GLN A 96 8.99 13.68 0.18
C GLN A 96 7.47 13.65 0.37
N THR A 97 6.81 14.59 -0.30
CA THR A 97 5.35 14.63 -0.44
C THR A 97 4.97 14.42 -1.90
N VAL A 98 4.01 13.53 -2.14
CA VAL A 98 3.48 13.21 -3.46
C VAL A 98 1.97 13.34 -3.43
N TYR A 99 1.38 13.80 -4.52
CA TYR A 99 -0.07 13.86 -4.66
C TYR A 99 -0.54 12.82 -5.67
N GLN A 100 -1.53 12.02 -5.26
CA GLN A 100 -2.21 11.08 -6.14
C GLN A 100 -3.70 11.44 -6.23
N GLU A 101 -4.21 11.52 -7.45
CA GLU A 101 -5.61 11.81 -7.68
C GLU A 101 -6.46 10.54 -7.63
N SER A 102 -7.73 10.73 -7.29
CA SER A 102 -8.79 9.74 -7.46
C SER A 102 -8.53 8.40 -6.77
N PRO A 103 -8.43 8.39 -5.44
CA PRO A 103 -8.26 7.14 -4.73
C PRO A 103 -9.49 6.25 -4.91
N GLU A 104 -9.25 4.96 -5.09
CA GLU A 104 -10.35 4.01 -5.10
C GLU A 104 -10.80 3.73 -3.66
N PRO A 105 -12.05 4.02 -3.28
CA PRO A 105 -12.48 3.94 -1.87
C PRO A 105 -12.42 2.53 -1.26
N HIS A 106 -12.36 1.49 -2.08
CA HIS A 106 -12.26 0.09 -1.66
C HIS A 106 -10.82 -0.37 -1.35
N TRP A 107 -9.82 0.48 -1.60
CA TRP A 107 -8.43 0.13 -1.29
C TRP A 107 -8.21 0.01 0.22
N SER A 108 -7.65 -1.14 0.63
CA SER A 108 -7.13 -1.42 1.98
C SER A 108 -5.60 -1.60 1.98
N GLN A 109 -4.98 -1.45 0.82
CA GLN A 109 -3.56 -1.61 0.61
C GLN A 109 -3.11 -0.84 -0.63
N MET A 110 -1.84 -0.47 -0.70
CA MET A 110 -1.27 0.31 -1.78
C MET A 110 0.13 -0.19 -2.14
N GLN A 111 0.39 -0.30 -3.45
CA GLN A 111 1.75 -0.48 -3.94
C GLN A 111 2.52 0.82 -3.75
N ILE A 112 3.71 0.74 -3.18
CA ILE A 112 4.64 1.83 -2.99
C ILE A 112 5.85 1.55 -3.87
N TRP A 113 6.22 2.52 -4.69
CA TRP A 113 7.44 2.49 -5.49
C TRP A 113 8.48 3.36 -4.80
N LEU A 114 9.49 2.69 -4.25
CA LEU A 114 10.50 3.35 -3.45
C LEU A 114 11.73 3.64 -4.30
N TYR A 115 12.41 2.62 -4.84
CA TYR A 115 13.66 2.84 -5.55
C TYR A 115 13.85 1.91 -6.75
N GLY A 116 14.41 2.45 -7.84
CA GLY A 116 14.86 1.67 -8.99
C GLY A 116 13.73 0.96 -9.73
N THR A 117 12.49 1.45 -9.63
CA THR A 117 11.30 0.76 -10.17
C THR A 117 10.91 1.21 -11.58
N GLY A 118 11.50 2.31 -12.07
CA GLY A 118 11.15 2.95 -13.33
C GLY A 118 9.81 3.71 -13.33
N ARG A 119 9.13 3.75 -12.18
CA ARG A 119 7.94 4.57 -11.88
C ARG A 119 7.93 4.87 -10.38
N ASP A 120 8.85 5.71 -9.94
CA ASP A 120 8.96 5.99 -8.51
C ASP A 120 7.88 7.00 -8.12
N TYR A 121 7.09 6.69 -7.08
CA TYR A 121 6.30 7.75 -6.45
C TYR A 121 7.24 8.76 -5.81
N PHE A 122 8.36 8.27 -5.28
CA PHE A 122 9.34 9.01 -4.52
C PHE A 122 10.68 9.05 -5.27
N ASP A 123 10.76 9.85 -6.33
CA ASP A 123 11.98 9.98 -7.16
C ASP A 123 13.26 10.29 -6.37
N SER A 124 13.15 10.91 -5.19
CA SER A 124 14.29 11.23 -4.33
C SER A 124 14.71 10.09 -3.39
N PHE A 125 13.99 8.95 -3.35
CA PHE A 125 14.26 7.88 -2.38
C PHE A 125 15.67 7.30 -2.50
N GLU A 126 16.24 7.27 -3.71
CA GLU A 126 17.63 6.86 -3.91
C GLU A 126 18.61 7.72 -3.12
N GLU A 127 18.54 9.04 -3.34
CA GLU A 127 19.40 10.02 -2.68
C GLU A 127 19.17 9.96 -1.16
N LEU A 128 17.93 9.76 -0.75
CA LEU A 128 17.56 9.62 0.65
C LEU A 128 18.18 8.38 1.30
N LEU A 129 18.17 7.22 0.64
CA LEU A 129 18.82 6.01 1.15
C LEU A 129 20.34 6.17 1.21
N LYS A 130 20.93 6.84 0.22
CA LYS A 130 22.36 7.20 0.22
C LYS A 130 22.72 8.08 1.43
N ASP A 131 21.90 9.09 1.71
CA ASP A 131 22.09 10.01 2.84
C ASP A 131 21.89 9.35 4.20
N CYS A 132 20.96 8.39 4.31
CA CYS A 132 20.72 7.65 5.55
C CYS A 132 21.87 6.67 5.87
N GLY A 133 22.63 6.25 4.85
CA GLY A 133 23.80 5.39 5.00
C GLY A 133 23.44 3.92 5.20
N GLN A 134 24.44 3.14 5.65
CA GLN A 134 24.26 1.72 5.98
C GLN A 134 23.56 1.58 7.33
N GLY A 135 22.54 0.72 7.41
CA GLY A 135 21.86 0.43 8.68
C GLY A 135 20.41 0.04 8.52
N GLU A 136 19.73 -0.15 9.66
CA GLU A 136 18.28 -0.30 9.73
C GLU A 136 17.62 1.08 9.67
N HIS A 137 16.64 1.23 8.79
CA HIS A 137 15.86 2.44 8.60
C HIS A 137 14.37 2.13 8.72
N SER A 138 13.67 2.99 9.45
CA SER A 138 12.22 2.98 9.54
C SER A 138 11.63 3.78 8.39
N VAL A 139 10.70 3.16 7.66
CA VAL A 139 9.98 3.78 6.55
C VAL A 139 8.51 3.87 6.92
N LYS A 140 7.94 5.07 6.82
CA LYS A 140 6.54 5.32 7.12
C LYS A 140 5.91 6.13 6.00
N ILE A 141 4.70 5.73 5.59
CA ILE A 141 3.88 6.52 4.69
C ILE A 141 2.64 6.95 5.44
N LEU A 142 2.42 8.26 5.42
CA LEU A 142 1.23 8.90 5.91
C LEU A 142 0.41 9.36 4.71
N ILE A 143 -0.83 8.93 4.64
CA ILE A 143 -1.78 9.34 3.60
C ILE A 143 -2.80 10.27 4.25
N THR A 144 -2.88 11.49 3.74
CA THR A 144 -3.96 12.43 4.07
C THR A 144 -4.97 12.45 2.94
N VAL A 145 -6.22 12.19 3.26
CA VAL A 145 -7.35 12.35 2.33
C VAL A 145 -7.70 13.83 2.25
N GLU A 146 -7.41 14.47 1.12
CA GLU A 146 -7.73 15.87 0.83
C GLU A 146 -8.98 15.95 -0.04
N PRO A 147 -10.12 16.45 0.47
CA PRO A 147 -11.33 16.51 -0.32
C PRO A 147 -11.24 17.54 -1.45
N ASP A 148 -11.83 17.21 -2.59
CA ASP A 148 -12.00 18.11 -3.75
C ASP A 148 -12.67 19.46 -3.39
N ARG A 149 -13.53 19.45 -2.37
CA ARG A 149 -14.09 20.68 -1.79
C ARG A 149 -13.81 20.69 -0.29
N PRO A 150 -12.79 21.44 0.18
CA PRO A 150 -12.40 21.43 1.57
C PRO A 150 -13.53 22.02 2.43
N SER A 151 -14.07 21.22 3.34
CA SER A 151 -14.84 21.72 4.48
C SER A 151 -13.89 21.91 5.67
N LYS A 152 -14.23 22.84 6.58
CA LYS A 152 -13.45 23.10 7.80
C LYS A 152 -13.23 21.78 8.56
N GLY A 153 -11.97 21.38 8.73
CA GLY A 153 -11.57 20.18 9.47
C GLY A 153 -11.54 18.87 8.69
N SER A 154 -11.56 18.91 7.35
CA SER A 154 -11.51 17.69 6.54
C SER A 154 -10.08 17.21 6.30
N GLY A 155 -9.80 15.99 6.77
CA GLY A 155 -8.53 15.30 6.58
C GLY A 155 -8.50 14.06 7.45
N SER A 156 -8.63 12.89 6.84
CA SER A 156 -8.39 11.62 7.55
C SER A 156 -6.96 11.20 7.28
N VAL A 157 -6.29 10.73 8.33
CA VAL A 157 -4.91 10.28 8.28
C VAL A 157 -4.88 8.76 8.31
N ILE A 158 -4.17 8.17 7.37
CA ILE A 158 -3.99 6.73 7.23
C ILE A 158 -2.48 6.47 7.28
N ILE A 159 -2.04 5.52 8.11
CA ILE A 159 -0.62 5.30 8.36
C ILE A 159 -0.26 3.85 8.08
N SER A 160 0.82 3.66 7.35
CA SER A 160 1.49 2.36 7.20
C SER A 160 3.00 2.52 7.42
N SER A 161 3.62 1.54 8.07
CA SER A 161 5.05 1.59 8.36
C SER A 161 5.74 0.24 8.28
N GLY A 162 7.02 0.24 7.95
CA GLY A 162 7.88 -0.92 7.92
C GLY A 162 9.32 -0.55 8.23
N LYS A 163 10.17 -1.56 8.32
CA LYS A 163 11.61 -1.39 8.49
C LYS A 163 12.34 -2.11 7.37
N LEU A 164 13.40 -1.49 6.87
CA LEU A 164 14.33 -2.10 5.95
C LEU A 164 15.77 -1.85 6.43
N THR A 165 16.70 -2.66 5.97
CA THR A 165 18.12 -2.52 6.23
C THR A 165 18.83 -2.29 4.91
N VAL A 166 19.65 -1.25 4.82
CA VAL A 166 20.51 -0.97 3.67
C VAL A 166 21.92 -1.44 3.97
N ILE A 167 22.51 -2.17 3.03
CA ILE A 167 23.91 -2.57 3.06
C ILE A 167 24.65 -1.83 1.95
N VAL A 168 25.78 -1.21 2.29
CA VAL A 168 26.71 -0.64 1.30
C VAL A 168 27.80 -1.71 1.06
N PRO A 169 27.93 -2.23 -0.16
CA PRO A 169 28.89 -3.28 -0.49
C PRO A 169 30.35 -2.79 -0.47
#